data_AF-A0A8J3KIW0-F1
#
_entry.id   AF-A0A8J3KIW0-F1
#
_cell.length_a   1.000
_cell.length_b   1.000
_cell.length_c   1.000
_cell.angle_alpha   90.00
_cell.angle_beta   90.00
_cell.angle_gamma   90.00
#
_symmetry.space_group_name_H-M   'P 1'
#
loop_
_entity.id
_entity.type
_entity.pdbx_description
1 polymer ?
#
loop_
_entity_poly.entity_id
_entity_poly.type
_entity_poly.pdbx_seq_one_letter_code
_entity_poly.pdbx_strand_id
1 'polypeptide(L)' 'MSDAVKWQTNNGEPVSIGDYVAIDLDSDAIGRIVEICGDSTGRPVVEVTEGRRRGKKVAVWPNQMLLRVLR' A
#
# COMPACT_ATOMS: atom_id res chain seq x y z
N MET A 1 14.68 -2.71 18.87
CA MET A 1 13.49 -2.01 18.35
C MET A 1 13.39 -2.41 16.89
N SER A 2 12.43 -3.25 16.52
CA SER A 2 12.25 -3.64 15.12
C SER A 2 11.72 -2.43 14.37
N ASP A 3 12.55 -1.83 13.51
CA ASP A 3 12.07 -0.82 12.57
C ASP A 3 10.92 -1.45 11.79
N ALA A 4 9.72 -0.89 11.94
CA ALA A 4 8.60 -1.28 11.10
C ALA A 4 9.07 -1.17 9.64
N VAL A 5 8.83 -2.20 8.84
CA VAL A 5 9.17 -2.15 7.41
C VAL A 5 8.44 -0.95 6.81
N LYS A 6 9.21 0.01 6.32
CA LYS A 6 8.73 1.27 5.74
C LYS A 6 8.99 1.26 4.24
N TRP A 7 7.97 1.60 3.49
CA TRP A 7 8.07 1.90 2.06
C TRP A 7 7.88 3.39 1.84
N GLN A 8 8.18 3.84 0.62
CA GLN A 8 7.89 5.20 0.20
C GLN A 8 6.86 5.14 -0.93
N THR A 9 5.89 6.05 -0.86
CA THR A 9 4.99 6.36 -1.96
C THR A 9 5.75 7.07 -3.09
N ASN A 10 5.08 7.29 -4.22
CA ASN A 10 5.63 7.97 -5.38
C ASN A 10 5.98 9.44 -5.11
N ASN A 11 5.31 10.09 -4.15
CA ASN A 11 5.69 11.43 -3.66
C ASN A 11 6.73 11.40 -2.52
N GLY A 12 7.30 10.24 -2.18
CA GLY A 12 8.37 10.09 -1.19
C GLY A 12 7.90 10.00 0.27
N GLU A 13 6.59 9.93 0.53
CA GLU A 13 6.07 9.82 1.88
C GLU A 13 6.28 8.40 2.43
N PRO A 14 6.78 8.27 3.68
CA PRO A 14 6.92 6.96 4.29
C PRO A 14 5.55 6.37 4.64
N VAL A 15 5.37 5.08 4.35
CA VAL A 15 4.19 4.29 4.68
C VAL A 15 4.58 2.95 5.28
N SER A 16 3.73 2.44 6.17
CA SER A 16 3.91 1.19 6.90
C SER A 16 2.64 0.34 6.87
N ILE A 17 2.74 -0.92 7.33
CA ILE A 17 1.55 -1.73 7.60
C ILE A 17 0.58 -0.94 8.48
N GLY A 18 -0.69 -0.90 8.06
CA GLY A 18 -1.77 -0.18 8.71
C GLY A 18 -2.11 1.16 8.06
N ASP A 19 -1.19 1.78 7.31
CA ASP A 19 -1.44 3.03 6.59
C ASP A 19 -2.39 2.83 5.40
N TYR A 20 -3.13 3.88 5.07
CA TYR A 20 -3.94 3.95 3.85
C TYR A 20 -3.15 4.63 2.75
N VAL A 21 -3.25 4.08 1.54
CA VAL A 21 -2.56 4.58 0.34
C VAL A 21 -3.51 4.61 -0.85
N ALA A 22 -3.35 5.64 -1.69
CA ALA A 22 -3.89 5.64 -3.04
C ALA A 22 -2.96 4.81 -3.94
N ILE A 23 -3.51 3.96 -4.81
CA ILE A 23 -2.72 3.06 -5.67
C ILE A 23 -2.92 3.37 -7.14
N ASP A 24 -1.87 3.22 -7.96
CA ASP A 24 -1.91 3.56 -9.39
C ASP A 24 -2.71 2.57 -10.27
N LEU A 25 -3.00 1.39 -9.72
CA LEU A 25 -3.71 0.30 -10.39
C LEU A 25 -5.18 0.62 -10.70
N ASP A 26 -5.74 1.59 -10.00
CA ASP A 26 -7.11 2.07 -10.13
C ASP A 26 -7.15 3.54 -9.74
N SER A 27 -7.61 4.40 -10.63
CA SER A 27 -7.57 5.86 -10.43
C SER A 27 -8.36 6.36 -9.21
N ASP A 28 -9.26 5.53 -8.68
CA ASP A 28 -10.11 5.81 -7.52
C ASP A 28 -9.88 4.85 -6.35
N ALA A 29 -8.88 3.94 -6.42
CA ALA A 29 -8.67 2.99 -5.34
C ALA A 29 -7.85 3.57 -4.19
N ILE A 30 -8.41 3.39 -3.00
CA ILE A 30 -7.71 3.52 -1.72
C ILE A 30 -7.68 2.15 -1.09
N GLY A 31 -6.55 1.79 -0.49
CA GLY A 31 -6.47 0.58 0.30
C GLY A 31 -5.54 0.73 1.50
N ARG A 32 -5.62 -0.25 2.39
CA ARG A 32 -4.82 -0.34 3.60
C ARG A 32 -3.70 -1.35 3.40
N ILE A 33 -2.48 -1.00 3.79
CA ILE A 33 -1.37 -1.96 3.81
C ILE A 33 -1.63 -2.96 4.95
N VAL A 34 -1.78 -4.24 4.64
CA VAL A 34 -2.19 -5.27 5.63
C VAL A 34 -1.14 -6.34 5.87
N GLU A 35 -0.26 -6.61 4.91
CA GLU A 35 0.77 -7.64 5.02
C GLU A 35 1.93 -7.33 4.06
N ILE A 36 2.97 -8.15 4.13
CA ILE A 36 4.10 -8.15 3.22
C ILE A 36 4.06 -9.47 2.46
N CYS A 37 4.30 -9.45 1.15
CA CYS A 37 4.51 -10.68 0.40
C CYS A 37 5.62 -11.49 1.07
N GLY A 38 5.34 -12.75 1.40
CA GLY A 38 6.32 -13.70 1.94
C GLY A 38 7.34 -14.19 0.89
N ASP A 39 7.40 -13.53 -0.27
CA ASP A 39 8.42 -13.76 -1.29
C ASP A 39 9.66 -12.90 -1.00
N SER A 40 10.71 -13.06 -1.81
CA SER A 40 11.95 -12.28 -1.67
C SER A 40 11.80 -10.80 -2.04
N THR A 41 10.61 -10.35 -2.46
CA THR A 41 10.41 -8.98 -2.94
C THR A 41 10.07 -8.00 -1.81
N GLY A 42 9.53 -8.49 -0.69
CA GLY A 42 9.13 -7.64 0.43
C GLY A 42 8.08 -6.59 0.05
N ARG A 43 7.27 -6.85 -0.99
CA ARG A 43 6.24 -5.93 -1.45
C ARG A 43 5.10 -5.83 -0.43
N PRO A 44 4.56 -4.63 -0.19
CA PRO A 44 3.35 -4.49 0.61
C PRO A 44 2.15 -5.06 -0.16
N VAL A 45 1.27 -5.70 0.58
CA VAL A 45 -0.03 -6.11 0.09
C VAL A 45 -1.06 -5.16 0.66
N VAL A 46 -1.84 -4.58 -0.24
CA VAL A 46 -2.87 -3.60 0.04
C VAL A 46 -4.24 -4.27 -0.08
N GLU A 47 -5.04 -4.22 0.99
CA GLU A 47 -6.45 -4.51 0.93
C GLU A 47 -7.20 -3.26 0.45
N VAL A 48 -7.82 -3.35 -0.72
CA VAL A 48 -8.54 -2.23 -1.33
C VAL A 48 -9.84 -1.99 -0.56
N THR A 49 -10.00 -0.81 0.02
CA THR A 49 -11.18 -0.43 0.80
C THR A 49 -12.18 0.41 -0.01
N GLU A 50 -11.71 1.08 -1.06
CA GLU A 50 -12.50 1.90 -2.00
C GLU A 50 -12.05 1.69 -3.44
N GLY A 51 -12.93 1.96 -4.41
CA GLY A 51 -12.68 1.76 -5.84
C GLY A 51 -13.17 0.40 -6.36
N ARG A 52 -12.91 0.13 -7.66
CA ARG A 52 -13.48 -1.04 -8.37
C ARG A 52 -13.07 -2.39 -7.79
N ARG A 53 -11.91 -2.45 -7.13
CA ARG A 53 -11.33 -3.68 -6.54
C ARG A 53 -11.60 -3.86 -5.05
N ARG A 54 -12.57 -3.13 -4.48
CA ARG A 54 -12.92 -3.21 -3.04
C ARG A 54 -13.03 -4.65 -2.53
N GLY A 55 -12.37 -4.92 -1.40
CA GLY A 55 -12.28 -6.23 -0.74
C GLY A 55 -11.23 -7.18 -1.32
N LYS A 56 -10.48 -6.76 -2.36
CA LYS A 56 -9.35 -7.54 -2.89
C LYS A 56 -8.06 -7.14 -2.21
N LYS A 57 -7.21 -8.15 -1.95
CA LYS A 57 -5.81 -7.97 -1.58
C LYS A 57 -4.95 -7.93 -2.85
N VAL A 58 -4.10 -6.93 -2.96
CA VAL A 58 -3.25 -6.72 -4.13
C VAL A 58 -1.83 -6.42 -3.66
N ALA A 59 -0.85 -7.19 -4.15
CA ALA A 59 0.55 -6.87 -3.97
C ALA A 59 0.90 -5.67 -4.86
N VAL A 60 1.43 -4.60 -4.28
CA VAL A 60 1.80 -3.38 -5.00
C VAL A 60 3.27 -3.10 -4.82
N TRP A 61 3.91 -2.56 -5.86
CA TRP A 61 5.26 -2.02 -5.70
C TRP A 61 5.21 -0.67 -4.99
N PRO A 62 6.30 -0.27 -4.29
CA PRO A 62 6.36 1.04 -3.63
C PRO A 62 6.06 2.22 -4.55
N ASN A 63 6.58 2.20 -5.78
CA ASN A 63 6.32 3.22 -6.79
C ASN A 63 4.86 3.25 -7.31
N GLN A 64 4.05 2.23 -7.00
CA GLN A 64 2.63 2.19 -7.33
C GLN A 64 1.74 2.76 -6.22
N MET A 65 2.30 3.04 -5.04
CA MET A 65 1.60 3.76 -3.98
C MET A 65 1.75 5.25 -4.26
N LEU A 66 0.69 5.92 -4.71
CA LEU A 66 0.77 7.29 -5.18
C LEU A 66 0.98 8.28 -4.03
N LEU A 67 0.15 8.16 -2.98
CA LEU A 67 0.07 9.09 -1.87
C LEU A 67 -0.34 8.34 -0.60
N ARG A 68 0.11 8.81 0.57
CA ARG A 68 -0.46 8.39 1.85
C ARG A 68 -1.78 9.13 2.07
N VAL A 69 -2.79 8.42 2.52
CA VAL A 69 -4.11 8.98 2.83
C VAL A 69 -4.28 9.04 4.35
N LEU A 70 -4.61 10.21 4.88
CA LEU A 70 -4.91 10.39 6.31
C LEU A 70 -6.39 10.07 6.54
N ARG A 71 -6.68 9.15 7.45
CA ARG A 71 -8.02 8.74 7.87
C ARG A 71 -8.08 8.50 9.37
#